data_AF-A0A0A0EDS9-F1
#
_entry.id   AF-A0A0A0EDS9-F1
#
_cell.length_a   1.000
_cell.length_b   1.000
_cell.length_c   1.000
_cell.angle_alpha   90.00
_cell.angle_beta   90.00
_cell.angle_gamma   90.00
#
_symmetry.space_group_name_H-M   'P 1'
#
loop_
_entity.id
_entity.type
_entity.pdbx_description
1 polymer ?
#
loop_
_entity_poly.entity_id
_entity_poly.type
_entity_poly.pdbx_seq_one_letter_code
_entity_poly.pdbx_strand_id
1 'polypeptide(L)' 'MSAPTTNVERQAASHRAPIWGILAALVFGGLMGAAITFTAFVRGDDPSGAEVQIDGRTGAVEAME' A
#
# COMPACT_ATOMS: atom_id res chain seq x y z
N MET A 1 26.99 -39.31 -18.93
CA MET A 1 26.06 -39.65 -17.83
C MET A 1 25.41 -38.37 -17.37
N SER A 2 24.09 -38.28 -17.38
CA SER A 2 23.34 -37.17 -16.77
C SER A 2 23.49 -37.25 -15.25
N ALA A 3 23.83 -36.12 -14.62
CA ALA A 3 24.03 -36.05 -13.18
C ALA A 3 22.71 -36.30 -12.43
N PRO A 4 22.75 -36.87 -11.20
CA PRO A 4 21.56 -37.07 -10.38
C PRO A 4 20.80 -35.75 -10.12
N THR A 5 19.48 -35.73 -10.37
CA THR A 5 18.62 -34.54 -10.22
C THR A 5 18.27 -34.18 -8.78
N THR A 6 18.63 -35.05 -7.82
CA THR A 6 18.32 -34.93 -6.38
C THR A 6 18.74 -33.59 -5.76
N ASN A 7 19.81 -32.95 -6.25
CA ASN A 7 20.23 -31.64 -5.75
C ASN A 7 19.17 -30.55 -6.05
N VAL A 8 18.61 -30.58 -7.26
CA VAL A 8 17.60 -29.61 -7.71
C VAL A 8 16.28 -29.83 -6.96
N GLU A 9 15.85 -31.08 -6.80
CA GLU A 9 14.62 -31.44 -6.08
C GLU A 9 14.68 -31.02 -4.60
N ARG A 10 15.83 -31.25 -3.95
CA ARG A 10 16.05 -30.82 -2.56
C ARG A 10 16.03 -29.30 -2.43
N GLN A 11 16.63 -28.57 -3.36
CA GLN A 11 16.58 -27.10 -3.38
C GLN A 11 15.16 -26.58 -3.63
N ALA A 12 14.41 -27.16 -4.57
CA ALA A 12 13.03 -26.75 -4.81
C ALA A 12 12.17 -26.92 -3.54
N ALA A 13 12.36 -28.03 -2.81
CA ALA A 13 11.65 -28.28 -1.55
C ALA A 13 12.01 -27.30 -0.43
N SER A 14 13.25 -26.80 -0.36
CA SER A 14 13.66 -25.82 0.65
C SER A 14 13.23 -24.39 0.31
N HIS A 15 13.15 -24.04 -0.98
CA HIS A 15 12.81 -22.69 -1.43
C HIS A 15 11.32 -22.45 -1.60
N ARG A 16 10.49 -23.51 -1.69
CA ARG A 16 9.04 -23.38 -1.83
C ARG A 16 8.42 -22.51 -0.73
N ALA A 17 8.81 -22.72 0.53
CA ALA A 17 8.24 -22.00 1.67
C ALA A 17 8.63 -20.52 1.68
N PRO A 18 9.91 -20.14 1.52
CA PRO A 18 10.31 -18.75 1.33
C PRO A 18 9.61 -18.07 0.15
N ILE A 19 9.48 -18.74 -1.00
CA ILE A 19 8.80 -18.19 -2.19
C ILE A 19 7.33 -17.88 -1.87
N TRP A 20 6.62 -18.80 -1.21
CA TRP A 20 5.24 -18.55 -0.77
C TRP A 20 5.13 -17.42 0.25
N GLY A 21 6.11 -17.27 1.15
CA GLY A 21 6.17 -16.15 2.09
C GLY A 21 6.34 -14.80 1.39
N ILE A 22 7.23 -14.72 0.39
CA ILE A 22 7.41 -13.52 -0.44
C ILE A 22 6.12 -13.20 -1.20
N LEU A 23 5.49 -14.20 -1.81
CA LEU A 23 4.23 -13.99 -2.52
C LEU A 23 3.13 -13.48 -1.58
N ALA A 24 3.00 -14.05 -0.38
CA ALA A 24 2.05 -13.59 0.62
C ALA A 24 2.32 -12.13 1.04
N ALA A 25 3.59 -11.76 1.24
CA ALA A 25 3.98 -10.38 1.56
C ALA A 25 3.62 -9.40 0.42
N LEU A 26 3.85 -9.78 -0.83
CA LEU A 26 3.47 -8.98 -2.00
C LEU A 26 1.96 -8.78 -2.09
N VAL A 27 1.18 -9.86 -1.90
CA VAL A 27 -0.29 -9.79 -1.90
C VAL A 27 -0.78 -8.88 -0.77
N PHE A 28 -0.27 -9.06 0.44
CA PHE A 28 -0.65 -8.23 1.59
C PHE A 28 -0.32 -6.75 1.36
N GLY A 29 0.91 -6.46 0.92
CA GLY A 29 1.33 -5.08 0.63
C GLY A 29 0.49 -4.44 -0.47
N GLY A 30 0.19 -5.18 -1.54
CA GLY A 30 -0.69 -4.72 -2.62
C GLY A 30 -2.11 -4.43 -2.15
N LEU A 31 -2.70 -5.32 -1.33
CA LEU A 31 -4.03 -5.10 -0.75
C LEU A 31 -4.05 -3.90 0.19
N MET A 32 -3.04 -3.74 1.04
CA MET A 32 -2.94 -2.59 1.95
C MET A 32 -2.80 -1.28 1.18
N GLY A 33 -1.93 -1.25 0.16
CA GLY A 33 -1.78 -0.09 -0.72
C GLY A 33 -3.10 0.29 -1.40
N ALA A 34 -3.79 -0.69 -1.99
CA ALA A 34 -5.10 -0.49 -2.60
C ALA A 34 -6.14 0.03 -1.59
N ALA A 35 -6.18 -0.51 -0.37
CA ALA A 35 -7.11 -0.06 0.67
C ALA A 35 -6.85 1.39 1.11
N ILE A 36 -5.58 1.78 1.27
CA ILE A 36 -5.20 3.17 1.59
C ILE A 36 -5.62 4.10 0.46
N THR A 37 -5.25 3.77 -0.77
CA THR A 37 -5.62 4.57 -1.95
C THR A 37 -7.14 4.71 -2.07
N PHE A 38 -7.87 3.60 -1.96
CA PHE A 38 -9.33 3.61 -2.00
C PHE A 38 -9.93 4.49 -0.90
N THR A 39 -9.41 4.40 0.32
CA THR A 39 -9.87 5.23 1.45
C THR A 39 -9.60 6.72 1.20
N ALA A 40 -8.45 7.06 0.63
CA ALA A 40 -8.11 8.44 0.28
C ALA A 40 -9.06 9.00 -0.80
N PHE A 41 -9.45 8.20 -1.79
CA PHE A 41 -10.44 8.61 -2.78
C PHE A 41 -11.83 8.80 -2.18
N VAL A 42 -12.31 7.84 -1.38
CA VAL A 42 -13.67 7.91 -0.79
C VAL A 42 -13.82 9.02 0.25
N ARG A 43 -12.74 9.35 0.98
CA ARG A 43 -12.76 10.36 2.05
C ARG A 43 -12.14 11.69 1.64
N GLY A 44 -11.56 11.80 0.44
CA GLY A 44 -10.83 12.98 -0.01
C GLY A 44 -11.72 14.08 -0.59
N ASP A 45 -13.00 13.79 -0.85
CA ASP A 45 -13.92 14.73 -1.51
C ASP A 45 -14.56 15.76 -0.56
N ASP A 46 -14.52 15.56 0.76
CA ASP A 46 -14.97 16.56 1.73
C ASP A 46 -13.75 17.33 2.27
N PRO A 47 -13.46 18.55 1.77
CA PRO A 47 -12.48 19.40 2.43
C PRO A 47 -13.09 19.90 3.76
N SER A 48 -12.90 19.13 4.84
CA SER A 48 -13.28 19.56 6.17
C SER A 48 -12.54 20.85 6.52
N GLY A 49 -13.25 21.95 6.73
CA GLY A 49 -12.63 23.25 7.01
C GLY A 49 -12.54 24.19 5.81
N ALA A 50 -13.04 23.84 4.62
CA ALA A 50 -13.11 24.76 3.47
C ALA A 50 -14.09 25.91 3.67
N GLU A 51 -14.93 25.84 4.71
CA GLU A 51 -15.84 26.93 5.08
C GLU A 51 -15.07 28.09 5.73
N VAL A 52 -13.86 27.81 6.23
CA VAL A 52 -13.01 28.75 6.99
C VAL A 52 -11.67 28.91 6.27
N GLN A 53 -11.48 30.07 5.64
CA GLN A 53 -10.20 30.45 5.05
C GLN A 53 -9.45 31.39 6.00
N ILE A 54 -8.16 31.14 6.23
CA ILE A 54 -7.31 32.07 6.99
C ILE A 54 -6.65 33.04 6.03
N ASP A 55 -6.88 34.35 6.21
CA ASP A 55 -6.16 35.38 5.46
C ASP A 55 -4.68 35.38 5.86
N GLY A 56 -3.81 35.01 4.92
CA GLY A 56 -2.36 34.91 5.13
C GLY A 56 -1.68 36.25 5.48
N ARG A 57 -2.36 37.38 5.31
CA ARG A 57 -1.84 38.72 5.68
C ARG A 57 -2.16 39.12 7.12
N THR A 58 -3.30 38.68 7.65
CA THR A 58 -3.86 39.18 8.92
C THR A 58 -4.07 38.08 9.96
N GLY A 59 -4.14 36.81 9.54
CA GLY A 59 -4.48 35.68 10.40
C GLY A 59 -5.97 35.62 10.78
N ALA A 60 -6.81 36.47 10.19
CA ALA A 60 -8.25 36.46 10.43
C ALA A 60 -8.90 35.23 9.75
N VAL A 61 -9.92 34.69 10.41
CA VAL A 61 -10.82 33.67 9.84
C VAL A 61 -11.88 34.38 9.02
N GLU A 62 -11.91 34.11 7.71
CA GLU A 62 -12.97 34.54 6.81
C GLU A 62 -13.83 33.33 6.45
N ALA A 63 -15.15 33.47 6.61
CA ALA A 63 -16.10 32.50 6.10
C ALA A 63 -16.27 32.74 4.60
N MET A 64 -16.13 31.69 3.79
CA MET A 64 -16.47 31.79 2.36
C MET A 64 -18.00 31.85 2.22
N GLU A 65 -18.54 32.97 1.71
CA GLU A 65 -19.93 33.09 1.26
C GLU A 65 -20.17 32.33 -0.06
#